data_AF-A0A960VLP4-F1
#
_entry.id   AF-A0A960VLP4-F1
#
_cell.length_a   1.000
_cell.length_b   1.000
_cell.length_c   1.000
_cell.angle_alpha   90.00
_cell.angle_beta   90.00
_cell.angle_gamma   90.00
#
_symmetry.space_group_name_H-M   'P 1'
#
loop_
_entity.id
_entity.type
_entity.pdbx_description
1 polymer ?
#
loop_
_entity_poly.entity_id
_entity_poly.type
_entity_poly.pdbx_seq_one_letter_code
_entity_poly.pdbx_strand_id
1 'polypeptide(L)'
;MNARASALVFLIVLAGVCLHLVWVAGQLPDIVASHFGAGGVADDHSSRTAFVALSGLIIFMVSAIFGGLALLMPGMPDAAINIPRKDYWLAPPRRTASLAYVGDWAFHFGAATLLFLAGTTHLTVLANRIEPARLSSLFWPWLLLYMAFVIVWVGRMLRAFPAPPPGAR
;
A
#
# COMPACT_ATOMS: atom_id res chain seq x y z
N MET A 1 4.82 17.21 -0.36
CA MET A 1 4.79 17.71 1.03
C MET A 1 6.22 17.77 1.55
N ASN A 2 6.49 18.29 2.75
CA ASN A 2 7.80 18.06 3.38
C ASN A 2 7.95 16.55 3.61
N ALA A 3 9.05 15.93 3.17
CA ALA A 3 9.26 14.47 3.30
C ALA A 3 9.06 13.93 4.73
N ARG A 4 9.34 14.77 5.75
CA ARG A 4 9.08 14.46 7.16
C ARG A 4 7.59 14.29 7.47
N ALA A 5 6.73 15.09 6.87
CA ALA A 5 5.28 14.99 7.07
C ALA A 5 4.73 13.71 6.45
N SER A 6 5.18 13.34 5.26
CA SER A 6 4.76 12.10 4.59
C SER A 6 5.25 10.85 5.31
N ALA A 7 6.48 10.87 5.80
CA ALA A 7 6.99 9.82 6.68
C ALA A 7 6.16 9.71 7.96
N LEU A 8 5.82 10.83 8.60
CA LEU A 8 4.97 10.84 9.80
C LEU A 8 3.59 10.25 9.52
N VAL A 9 2.93 10.65 8.43
CA VAL A 9 1.63 10.09 8.02
C VAL A 9 1.74 8.58 7.80
N PHE A 10 2.76 8.14 7.09
CA PHE A 10 3.00 6.72 6.86
C PHE A 10 3.19 5.94 8.18
N LEU A 11 3.98 6.48 9.11
CA LEU A 11 4.22 5.87 10.42
C LEU A 11 2.95 5.83 11.29
N ILE A 12 2.13 6.89 11.26
CA ILE A 12 0.83 6.92 11.96
C ILE A 12 -0.10 5.84 11.39
N VAL A 13 -0.19 5.73 10.06
CA VAL A 13 -0.99 4.70 9.40
C VAL A 13 -0.47 3.31 9.75
N LEU A 14 0.84 3.08 9.67
CA LEU A 14 1.44 1.81 10.04
C LEU A 14 1.14 1.43 11.49
N ALA A 15 1.32 2.36 12.43
CA ALA A 15 1.00 2.14 13.84
C ALA A 15 -0.49 1.78 14.02
N GLY A 16 -1.39 2.53 13.37
CA GLY A 16 -2.83 2.25 13.38
C GLY A 16 -3.17 0.86 12.82
N VAL A 17 -2.53 0.44 11.73
CA VAL A 17 -2.72 -0.86 11.10
C VAL A 17 -2.18 -2.00 11.98
N CYS A 18 -1.04 -1.80 12.64
CA CYS A 18 -0.52 -2.77 13.62
C CYS A 18 -1.48 -2.92 14.82
N LEU A 19 -1.99 -1.82 15.37
CA LEU A 19 -3.00 -1.86 16.43
C LEU A 19 -4.29 -2.53 15.95
N HIS A 20 -4.71 -2.25 14.72
CA HIS A 20 -5.85 -2.90 14.11
C HIS A 20 -5.65 -4.42 13.97
N LEU A 21 -4.46 -4.88 13.60
CA LEU A 21 -4.16 -6.31 13.49
C LEU A 21 -4.21 -7.02 14.85
N VAL A 22 -3.76 -6.37 15.93
CA VAL A 22 -3.92 -6.88 17.30
C VAL A 22 -5.40 -7.01 17.65
N TRP A 23 -6.22 -6.02 17.29
CA TRP A 23 -7.67 -6.12 17.46
C TRP A 23 -8.27 -7.27 16.63
N VAL A 24 -7.90 -7.43 15.35
CA VAL A 24 -8.34 -8.54 14.48
C VAL A 24 -8.07 -9.88 15.14
N ALA A 25 -6.88 -10.08 15.71
CA ALA A 25 -6.51 -11.31 16.39
C ALA A 25 -7.45 -11.67 17.56
N GLY A 26 -7.97 -10.66 18.28
CA GLY A 26 -8.92 -10.87 19.38
C GLY A 26 -10.37 -11.08 18.93
N GLN A 27 -10.71 -10.78 17.68
CA GLN A 27 -12.09 -10.85 17.17
C GLN A 27 -12.39 -12.11 16.37
N LEU A 28 -11.37 -12.77 15.83
CA LEU A 28 -11.53 -13.94 14.99
C LEU A 28 -11.79 -15.21 15.83
N PRO A 29 -12.64 -16.14 15.32
CA PRO A 29 -12.76 -17.49 15.86
C PRO A 29 -11.49 -18.32 15.64
N ASP A 30 -11.38 -19.50 16.26
CA ASP A 30 -10.22 -20.39 16.08
C ASP A 30 -10.01 -20.85 14.63
N ILE A 31 -11.12 -21.14 13.93
CA ILE A 31 -11.15 -21.47 12.51
C ILE A 31 -11.76 -20.31 11.75
N VAL A 32 -10.98 -19.71 10.85
CA VAL A 32 -11.32 -18.50 10.12
C VAL A 32 -11.61 -18.88 8.67
N ALA A 33 -12.79 -18.51 8.17
CA ALA A 33 -13.01 -18.38 6.72
C ALA A 33 -12.08 -17.27 6.21
N SER A 34 -11.01 -17.68 5.53
CA SER A 34 -9.88 -16.82 5.18
C SER A 34 -9.77 -16.52 3.69
N HIS A 35 -10.45 -17.31 2.86
CA HIS A 35 -10.61 -17.05 1.44
C HIS A 35 -12.09 -17.13 1.07
N PHE A 36 -12.47 -16.31 0.09
CA PHE A 36 -13.85 -16.20 -0.38
C PHE A 36 -13.84 -16.16 -1.90
N GLY A 37 -14.71 -16.98 -2.50
CA GLY A 37 -14.96 -16.92 -3.94
C GLY A 37 -15.66 -15.63 -4.35
N ALA A 38 -15.80 -15.39 -5.66
CA ALA A 38 -16.39 -14.15 -6.19
C ALA A 38 -17.83 -13.86 -5.70
N GLY A 39 -18.59 -14.89 -5.31
CA GLY A 39 -19.92 -14.75 -4.71
C GLY A 39 -19.94 -14.38 -3.22
N GLY A 40 -18.75 -14.19 -2.62
CA GLY A 40 -18.53 -13.92 -1.21
C GLY A 40 -18.64 -15.15 -0.29
N VAL A 41 -18.84 -16.35 -0.86
CA VAL A 41 -18.92 -17.60 -0.09
C VAL A 41 -17.52 -18.06 0.25
N ALA A 42 -17.31 -18.46 1.51
CA ALA A 42 -16.04 -19.02 1.95
C ALA A 42 -15.76 -20.35 1.24
N ASP A 43 -14.56 -20.48 0.68
CA ASP A 43 -14.09 -21.69 -0.01
C ASP A 43 -12.75 -22.20 0.56
N ASP A 44 -12.07 -21.44 1.43
CA ASP A 44 -10.91 -21.91 2.19
C ASP A 44 -10.89 -21.34 3.62
N HIS A 45 -10.28 -22.11 4.53
CA HIS A 45 -10.22 -21.81 5.95
C HIS A 45 -8.80 -21.99 6.50
N SER A 46 -8.48 -21.22 7.53
CA SER A 46 -7.21 -21.32 8.23
C SER A 46 -7.40 -21.21 9.74
N SER A 47 -6.36 -21.54 10.51
CA SER A 47 -6.36 -21.19 11.92
C SER A 47 -6.19 -19.67 12.09
N ARG A 48 -6.77 -19.13 13.16
CA ARG A 48 -6.60 -17.74 13.57
C ARG A 48 -5.13 -17.30 13.59
N THR A 49 -4.27 -18.12 14.17
CA THR A 49 -2.83 -17.84 14.27
C THR A 49 -2.19 -17.74 12.89
N ALA A 50 -2.50 -18.67 11.98
CA ALA A 50 -1.97 -18.65 10.62
C ALA A 50 -2.43 -17.41 9.86
N PHE A 51 -3.72 -17.06 9.94
CA PHE A 51 -4.28 -15.88 9.29
C PHE A 51 -3.62 -14.57 9.77
N VAL A 52 -3.51 -14.40 11.09
CA VAL A 52 -2.91 -13.20 11.69
C VAL A 52 -1.42 -13.11 11.38
N ALA A 53 -0.68 -14.22 11.47
CA ALA A 53 0.74 -14.26 11.16
C ALA A 53 1.02 -13.91 9.69
N LEU A 54 0.26 -14.48 8.76
CA LEU A 54 0.38 -14.16 7.34
C LEU A 54 0.03 -12.70 7.05
N SER A 55 -1.07 -12.19 7.64
CA SER A 55 -1.47 -10.78 7.51
C SER A 55 -0.38 -9.84 8.04
N GLY A 56 0.19 -10.16 9.21
CA GLY A 56 1.28 -9.40 9.81
C GLY A 56 2.55 -9.42 8.96
N LEU A 57 2.91 -10.58 8.38
CA LEU A 57 4.04 -10.70 7.47
C LEU A 57 3.84 -9.84 6.21
N ILE A 58 2.65 -9.87 5.60
CA ILE A 58 2.34 -9.05 4.43
C ILE A 58 2.41 -7.56 4.77
N ILE A 59 1.81 -7.13 5.89
CA ILE A 59 1.88 -5.75 6.38
C ILE A 59 3.34 -5.32 6.60
N PHE A 60 4.15 -6.16 7.23
CA PHE A 60 5.57 -5.89 7.45
C PHE A 60 6.32 -5.76 6.12
N MET A 61 6.14 -6.70 5.19
CA MET A 61 6.79 -6.67 3.87
C MET A 61 6.42 -5.43 3.07
N VAL A 62 5.13 -5.09 2.99
CA VAL A 62 4.65 -3.86 2.32
C VAL A 62 5.27 -2.63 2.96
N SER A 63 5.30 -2.58 4.30
CA SER A 63 5.87 -1.44 5.03
C SER A 63 7.37 -1.30 4.78
N ALA A 64 8.10 -2.40 4.81
CA ALA A 64 9.53 -2.44 4.56
C ALA A 64 9.86 -2.03 3.12
N ILE A 65 9.09 -2.51 2.14
CA ILE A 65 9.28 -2.17 0.72
C ILE A 65 9.05 -0.68 0.50
N PHE A 66 7.89 -0.14 0.89
CA PHE A 66 7.56 1.26 0.60
C PHE A 66 8.30 2.25 1.49
N GLY A 67 8.46 1.96 2.78
CA GLY A 67 9.28 2.78 3.68
C GLY A 67 10.76 2.74 3.29
N GLY A 68 11.29 1.56 2.97
CA GLY A 68 12.65 1.39 2.48
C GLY A 68 12.88 2.11 1.15
N LEU A 69 11.96 1.97 0.19
CA LEU A 69 12.03 2.68 -1.08
C LEU A 69 12.07 4.20 -0.85
N ALA A 70 11.21 4.72 0.02
CA ALA A 70 11.15 6.15 0.32
C ALA A 70 12.46 6.69 0.93
N LEU A 71 13.06 5.94 1.86
CA LEU A 71 14.29 6.33 2.56
C LEU A 71 15.54 6.19 1.68
N LEU A 72 15.59 5.16 0.83
CA LEU A 72 16.76 4.85 0.01
C LEU A 72 16.75 5.59 -1.34
N MET A 73 15.59 6.09 -1.79
CA MET A 73 15.44 6.75 -3.09
C MET A 73 16.50 7.83 -3.38
N PRO A 74 16.83 8.77 -2.46
CA PRO A 74 17.80 9.83 -2.75
C PRO A 74 19.21 9.32 -3.06
N GLY A 75 19.57 8.15 -2.54
CA GLY A 75 20.90 7.53 -2.69
C GLY A 75 20.97 6.47 -3.80
N MET A 76 19.86 6.13 -4.46
CA MET A 76 19.86 5.12 -5.52
C MET A 76 20.64 5.59 -6.75
N PRO A 77 21.41 4.70 -7.41
CA PRO A 77 22.08 5.03 -8.67
C PRO A 77 21.07 5.15 -9.82
N ASP A 78 21.36 6.01 -10.79
CA ASP A 78 20.42 6.32 -11.90
C ASP A 78 20.05 5.09 -12.75
N ALA A 79 20.92 4.07 -12.79
CA ALA A 79 20.66 2.80 -13.45
C ALA A 79 19.55 1.97 -12.78
N ALA A 80 19.32 2.15 -11.47
CA ALA A 80 18.28 1.47 -10.71
C ALA A 80 16.94 2.22 -10.72
N ILE A 81 16.90 3.43 -11.27
CA ILE A 81 15.72 4.29 -11.26
C ILE A 81 15.03 4.24 -12.63
N ASN A 82 13.76 3.83 -12.63
CA ASN A 82 12.93 3.80 -13.83
C ASN A 82 11.84 4.87 -13.76
N ILE A 83 12.12 6.04 -14.32
CA ILE A 83 11.15 7.13 -14.47
C ILE A 83 11.08 7.60 -15.93
N PRO A 84 9.94 8.15 -16.39
CA PRO A 84 9.84 8.71 -17.73
C PRO A 84 10.93 9.75 -17.97
N ARG A 85 11.63 9.68 -19.11
CA ARG A 85 12.68 10.65 -19.51
C ARG A 85 13.76 10.80 -18.43
N LYS A 86 14.23 9.67 -17.90
CA LYS A 86 15.19 9.62 -16.77
C LYS A 86 16.44 10.47 -17.01
N ASP A 87 16.97 10.52 -18.22
CA ASP A 87 18.21 11.24 -18.54
C ASP A 87 18.07 12.74 -18.22
N TYR A 88 16.87 13.29 -18.44
CA TYR A 88 16.57 14.69 -18.14
C TYR A 88 16.29 14.94 -16.66
N TRP A 89 15.49 14.08 -16.03
CA TRP A 89 15.04 14.29 -14.64
C TRP A 89 16.09 13.88 -13.60
N LEU A 90 17.03 13.02 -13.96
CA LEU A 90 18.16 12.61 -13.14
C LEU A 90 19.44 13.40 -13.42
N ALA A 91 19.45 14.29 -14.43
CA ALA A 91 20.54 15.23 -14.63
C ALA A 91 20.60 16.28 -13.50
N PRO A 92 21.81 16.71 -13.08
CA PRO A 92 21.98 17.89 -12.25
C PRO A 92 21.40 19.15 -12.93
N PRO A 93 20.76 20.08 -12.19
CA PRO A 93 20.59 20.10 -10.73
C PRO A 93 19.30 19.41 -10.21
N ARG A 94 18.50 18.80 -11.10
CA ARG A 94 17.12 18.36 -10.79
C ARG A 94 17.06 17.06 -10.01
N ARG A 95 18.07 16.21 -10.17
CA ARG A 95 18.16 14.86 -9.61
C ARG A 95 17.65 14.75 -8.18
N THR A 96 18.18 15.58 -7.28
CA THR A 96 17.83 15.53 -5.85
C THR A 96 16.35 15.79 -5.61
N ALA A 97 15.77 16.78 -6.30
CA ALA A 97 14.35 17.09 -6.20
C ALA A 97 13.49 15.98 -6.80
N SER A 98 13.88 15.43 -7.95
CA SER A 98 13.20 14.31 -8.60
C SER A 98 13.14 13.08 -7.69
N LEU A 99 14.26 12.70 -7.07
CA LEU A 99 14.31 11.53 -6.19
C LEU A 99 13.61 11.73 -4.85
N ALA A 100 13.72 12.93 -4.26
CA ALA A 100 12.94 13.27 -3.07
C ALA A 100 11.43 13.17 -3.35
N TYR A 101 11.01 13.57 -4.54
CA TYR A 101 9.61 13.50 -4.96
C TYR A 101 9.10 12.07 -5.15
N VAL A 102 9.90 11.19 -5.78
CA VAL A 102 9.57 9.75 -5.88
C VAL A 102 9.56 9.08 -4.50
N GLY A 103 10.46 9.49 -3.60
CA GLY A 103 10.47 8.99 -2.21
C GLY A 103 9.20 9.39 -1.44
N ASP A 104 8.78 10.66 -1.54
CA ASP A 104 7.52 11.17 -0.95
C ASP A 104 6.31 10.33 -1.39
N TRP A 105 6.33 9.94 -2.66
CA TRP A 105 5.32 9.10 -3.27
C TRP A 105 5.27 7.68 -2.74
N ALA A 106 6.43 7.05 -2.51
CA ALA A 106 6.47 5.71 -1.93
C ALA A 106 5.77 5.66 -0.55
N PHE A 107 5.93 6.70 0.29
CA PHE A 107 5.22 6.78 1.57
C PHE A 107 3.69 6.81 1.41
N HIS A 108 3.17 7.67 0.53
CA HIS A 108 1.73 7.78 0.32
C HIS A 108 1.11 6.51 -0.27
N PHE A 109 1.79 5.89 -1.25
CA PHE A 109 1.32 4.65 -1.84
C PHE A 109 1.35 3.49 -0.82
N GLY A 110 2.43 3.40 -0.04
CA GLY A 110 2.54 2.44 1.04
C GLY A 110 1.43 2.60 2.08
N ALA A 111 1.16 3.83 2.51
CA ALA A 111 0.09 4.13 3.47
C ALA A 111 -1.29 3.71 2.93
N ALA A 112 -1.61 4.04 1.68
CA ALA A 112 -2.87 3.63 1.05
C ALA A 112 -3.00 2.10 0.94
N THR A 113 -1.90 1.41 0.58
CA THR A 113 -1.87 -0.05 0.51
C THR A 113 -2.11 -0.69 1.89
N LEU A 114 -1.49 -0.13 2.94
CA LEU A 114 -1.68 -0.60 4.32
C LEU A 114 -3.12 -0.41 4.80
N LEU A 115 -3.75 0.73 4.47
CA LEU A 115 -5.17 0.95 4.76
C LEU A 115 -6.06 -0.03 4.01
N PHE A 116 -5.78 -0.29 2.73
CA PHE A 116 -6.51 -1.30 1.95
C PHE A 116 -6.43 -2.68 2.63
N LEU A 117 -5.24 -3.11 3.03
CA LEU A 117 -5.03 -4.37 3.75
C LEU A 117 -5.81 -4.42 5.07
N ALA A 118 -5.76 -3.35 5.88
CA ALA A 118 -6.55 -3.28 7.12
C ALA A 118 -8.06 -3.35 6.85
N GLY A 119 -8.55 -2.69 5.79
CA GLY A 119 -9.95 -2.82 5.38
C GLY A 119 -10.32 -4.25 5.00
N THR A 120 -9.44 -4.98 4.29
CA THR A 120 -9.69 -6.39 3.95
C THR A 120 -9.73 -7.29 5.17
N THR A 121 -8.80 -7.16 6.12
CA THR A 121 -8.82 -7.96 7.37
C THR A 121 -10.02 -7.61 8.24
N HIS A 122 -10.44 -6.34 8.26
CA HIS A 122 -11.68 -5.93 8.92
C HIS A 122 -12.92 -6.59 8.31
N LEU A 123 -13.03 -6.61 6.98
CA LEU A 123 -14.13 -7.29 6.29
C LEU A 123 -14.12 -8.81 6.54
N THR A 124 -12.94 -9.43 6.66
CA THR A 124 -12.83 -10.85 7.07
C THR A 124 -13.36 -11.08 8.48
N VAL A 125 -13.09 -10.17 9.43
CA VAL A 125 -13.68 -10.25 10.79
C VAL A 125 -15.20 -10.20 10.70
N LEU A 126 -15.77 -9.26 9.93
CA LEU A 126 -17.22 -9.14 9.78
C LEU A 126 -17.84 -10.38 9.12
N ALA A 127 -17.17 -10.95 8.11
CA ALA A 127 -17.61 -12.15 7.42
C ALA A 127 -17.69 -13.37 8.34
N ASN A 128 -16.80 -13.47 9.33
CA ASN A 128 -16.74 -14.57 10.30
C ASN A 128 -17.66 -14.38 11.52
N ARG A 129 -18.45 -13.30 11.57
CA ARG A 129 -19.46 -13.06 12.64
C ARG A 129 -20.86 -13.60 12.30
N ILE A 130 -21.04 -14.12 11.10
CA ILE A 130 -22.32 -14.62 10.60
C ILE A 130 -22.17 -16.08 10.15
N GLU A 131 -23.25 -16.85 10.28
CA GLU A 131 -23.29 -18.25 9.87
C GLU A 131 -24.30 -18.45 8.72
N PRO A 132 -23.88 -19.01 7.57
CA PRO A 132 -22.50 -19.34 7.20
C PRO A 132 -21.65 -18.09 6.94
N ALA A 133 -20.32 -18.22 7.11
CA ALA A 133 -19.40 -17.12 6.88
C ALA A 133 -19.50 -16.60 5.45
N ARG A 134 -19.66 -15.28 5.29
CA ARG A 134 -19.86 -14.65 3.99
C ARG A 134 -19.25 -13.26 3.92
N LEU A 135 -18.43 -13.02 2.91
CA LEU A 135 -17.83 -11.72 2.65
C LEU A 135 -18.90 -10.74 2.18
N SER A 136 -18.91 -9.56 2.81
CA SER A 136 -19.82 -8.48 2.44
C SER A 136 -19.54 -7.95 1.03
N SER A 137 -20.59 -7.56 0.31
CA SER A 137 -20.47 -6.89 -1.00
C SER A 137 -19.71 -5.57 -0.91
N LEU A 138 -19.54 -5.00 0.29
CA LEU A 138 -18.70 -3.84 0.58
C LEU A 138 -17.22 -4.04 0.20
N PHE A 139 -16.76 -5.29 0.04
CA PHE A 139 -15.44 -5.57 -0.51
C PHE A 139 -15.24 -4.96 -1.90
N TRP A 140 -16.23 -5.03 -2.78
CA TRP A 140 -16.12 -4.52 -4.15
C TRP A 140 -15.92 -3.01 -4.22
N PRO A 141 -16.74 -2.14 -3.59
CA PRO A 141 -16.47 -0.71 -3.58
C PRO A 141 -15.17 -0.37 -2.85
N TRP A 142 -14.77 -1.13 -1.82
CA TRP A 142 -13.46 -0.94 -1.16
C TRP A 142 -12.29 -1.21 -2.11
N LEU A 143 -12.36 -2.32 -2.85
CA LEU A 143 -11.40 -2.66 -3.90
C LEU A 143 -11.39 -1.60 -5.00
N LEU A 144 -12.56 -1.21 -5.50
CA LEU A 144 -12.69 -0.18 -6.55
C LEU A 144 -12.14 1.17 -6.09
N LEU A 145 -12.34 1.56 -4.83
CA LEU A 145 -11.75 2.77 -4.26
C LEU A 145 -10.22 2.70 -4.28
N TYR A 146 -9.65 1.56 -3.87
CA TYR A 146 -8.21 1.35 -3.94
C TYR A 146 -7.69 1.34 -5.39
N MET A 147 -8.40 0.71 -6.32
CA MET A 147 -8.05 0.72 -7.74
C MET A 147 -8.13 2.13 -8.35
N ALA A 148 -9.15 2.91 -8.02
CA ALA A 148 -9.28 4.30 -8.43
C ALA A 148 -8.11 5.14 -7.88
N PHE A 149 -7.73 4.91 -6.61
CA PHE A 149 -6.52 5.51 -6.04
C PHE A 149 -5.29 5.15 -6.86
N VAL A 150 -5.05 3.87 -7.18
CA VAL A 150 -3.90 3.43 -7.99
C VAL A 150 -3.89 4.09 -9.37
N ILE A 151 -5.03 4.17 -10.05
CA ILE A 151 -5.13 4.81 -11.38
C ILE A 151 -4.80 6.30 -11.29
N VAL A 152 -5.40 7.01 -10.35
CA VAL A 152 -5.12 8.44 -10.11
C VAL A 152 -3.66 8.63 -9.74
N TRP A 153 -3.11 7.75 -8.91
CA TRP A 153 -1.72 7.76 -8.48
C TRP A 153 -0.76 7.62 -9.66
N VAL A 154 -0.93 6.60 -10.49
CA VAL A 154 -0.13 6.39 -11.70
C VAL A 154 -0.29 7.55 -12.69
N GLY A 155 -1.51 8.06 -12.88
CA GLY A 155 -1.75 9.22 -13.73
C GLY A 155 -1.02 10.48 -13.24
N ARG A 156 -1.04 10.76 -11.94
CA ARG A 156 -0.24 11.82 -11.32
C ARG A 156 1.25 11.52 -11.46
N MET A 157 1.63 10.24 -11.37
CA MET A 157 3.00 9.76 -11.55
C MET A 157 3.60 10.21 -12.86
N LEU A 158 2.90 9.88 -13.94
CA LEU A 158 3.31 10.15 -15.30
C LEU A 158 3.30 11.65 -15.62
N ARG A 159 2.36 12.41 -15.04
CA ARG A 159 2.24 13.86 -15.27
C ARG A 159 3.31 14.68 -14.57
N ALA A 160 3.88 14.21 -13.46
CA ALA A 160 4.90 14.97 -12.73
C ALA A 160 6.28 14.97 -13.41
N PHE A 161 6.49 14.09 -14.39
CA PHE A 161 7.71 14.02 -15.18
C PHE A 161 7.45 14.40 -16.63
N PRO A 162 6.95 15.61 -16.99
CA PRO A 162 6.59 15.99 -18.36
C PRO A 162 7.79 15.98 -19.33
N ALA A 163 7.51 16.20 -20.62
CA ALA A 163 8.56 16.32 -21.64
C ALA A 163 9.51 17.50 -21.33
N PRO A 164 10.82 17.37 -21.62
CA PRO A 164 11.74 18.49 -21.48
C PRO A 164 11.32 19.64 -22.42
N PRO A 165 11.56 20.91 -22.06
CA PRO A 165 11.46 22.02 -22.98
C PRO A 165 12.33 21.77 -24.22
N PRO A 166 11.93 22.25 -25.41
CA PRO A 166 12.75 22.14 -26.62
C PRO A 166 14.17 22.67 -26.36
N GLY A 167 15.18 21.85 -26.66
CA GLY A 167 16.60 22.22 -26.51
C GLY A 167 17.20 22.00 -25.11
N ALA A 168 16.43 21.53 -24.13
CA ALA A 168 16.98 21.18 -22.83
C ALA A 168 17.67 19.80 -22.90
N ARG A 169 18.97 19.75 -22.58
CA ARG A 169 19.71 18.51 -22.29
C ARG A 169 19.55 18.15 -20.83
#